data_AF-W1F1G7-F1
#
_entry.id   AF-W1F1G7-F1
#
_cell.length_a   1.000
_cell.length_b   1.000
_cell.length_c   1.000
_cell.angle_alpha   90.00
_cell.angle_beta   90.00
_cell.angle_gamma   90.00
#
_symmetry.space_group_name_H-M   'P 1'
#
loop_
_entity.id
_entity.type
_entity.pdbx_description
1 polymer ?
#
loop_
_entity_poly.entity_id
_entity_poly.type
_entity_poly.pdbx_seq_one_letter_code
_entity_poly.pdbx_strand_id
1 'polypeptide(L)'
;MLDEGLVREDLTALDFVTIDSASTEDMDDALFAKALPDDKLQLIVAIADPTAWIAEGSKLDKAAKIRAFTNYLPGFNIPMLPRELSDDLCSLRANEVRPVLACRMTLSADGTIEDNIEFFAATIESKAKLVYDQVSDWLENTGDWQPESEAIAEQVRLLAQICQRRGEWRHNHALVFKDRPDYRFILGEKR
;
A
#
# COMPACT_ATOMS: atom_id res chain seq x y z
N MET A 1 -13.95 14.93 -7.81
CA MET A 1 -12.80 14.21 -8.39
C MET A 1 -12.40 14.91 -9.68
N LEU A 2 -11.13 15.26 -9.82
CA LEU A 2 -10.48 15.92 -10.93
C LEU A 2 -9.78 14.82 -11.74
N ASP A 3 -10.49 14.22 -12.68
CA ASP A 3 -9.91 13.11 -13.45
C ASP A 3 -9.14 13.58 -14.70
N GLU A 4 -9.20 14.85 -15.09
CA GLU A 4 -8.43 15.42 -16.22
C GLU A 4 -8.45 14.60 -17.53
N GLY A 5 -9.51 13.81 -17.76
CA GLY A 5 -9.64 12.93 -18.93
C GLY A 5 -9.01 11.54 -18.77
N LEU A 6 -8.53 11.19 -17.58
CA LEU A 6 -8.09 9.85 -17.21
C LEU A 6 -9.26 8.86 -17.31
N VAL A 7 -8.98 7.70 -17.92
CA VAL A 7 -9.86 6.54 -17.86
C VAL A 7 -9.38 5.68 -16.70
N ARG A 8 -10.23 5.50 -15.68
CA ARG A 8 -9.93 4.63 -14.55
C ARG A 8 -10.33 3.19 -14.88
N GLU A 9 -9.35 2.29 -14.93
CA GLU A 9 -9.65 0.85 -14.97
C GLU A 9 -10.41 0.43 -13.71
N ASP A 10 -11.49 -0.32 -13.89
CA ASP A 10 -12.23 -0.90 -12.78
C ASP A 10 -11.54 -2.18 -12.30
N LEU A 11 -10.89 -2.09 -11.14
CA LEU A 11 -10.23 -3.19 -10.47
C LEU A 11 -10.94 -3.57 -9.15
N THR A 12 -12.15 -3.08 -8.92
CA THR A 12 -12.90 -3.25 -7.66
C THR A 12 -13.20 -4.72 -7.33
N ALA A 13 -13.16 -5.60 -8.32
CA ALA A 13 -13.35 -7.04 -8.16
C ALA A 13 -12.09 -7.79 -7.71
N LEU A 14 -10.90 -7.18 -7.76
CA LEU A 14 -9.65 -7.83 -7.38
C LEU A 14 -9.43 -7.77 -5.86
N ASP A 15 -8.73 -8.77 -5.34
CA ASP A 15 -8.44 -8.94 -3.91
C ASP A 15 -7.28 -8.04 -3.43
N PHE A 16 -7.40 -6.71 -3.63
CA PHE A 16 -6.42 -5.77 -3.10
C PHE A 16 -6.40 -5.80 -1.57
N VAL A 17 -5.21 -5.73 -0.96
CA VAL A 17 -5.03 -5.64 0.49
C VAL A 17 -4.12 -4.48 0.86
N THR A 18 -4.33 -3.91 2.04
CA THR A 18 -3.39 -2.97 2.69
C THR A 18 -2.69 -3.69 3.84
N ILE A 19 -1.43 -3.36 4.14
CA ILE A 19 -0.67 -3.96 5.24
C ILE A 19 0.04 -2.85 5.99
N ASP A 20 -0.42 -2.55 7.21
CA ASP A 20 -0.07 -1.34 7.93
C ASP A 20 0.14 -1.59 9.44
N SER A 21 0.51 -0.54 10.17
CA SER A 21 0.36 -0.56 11.62
C SER A 21 -1.13 -0.57 12.00
N ALA A 22 -1.48 -1.23 13.11
CA ALA A 22 -2.87 -1.29 13.59
C ALA A 22 -3.52 0.10 13.81
N SER A 23 -2.71 1.12 14.08
CA SER A 23 -3.13 2.50 14.33
C SER A 23 -3.08 3.42 13.09
N THR A 24 -2.66 2.92 11.92
CA THR A 24 -2.63 3.72 10.69
C THR A 24 -4.06 4.04 10.25
N GLU A 25 -4.32 5.28 9.85
CA GLU A 25 -5.64 5.71 9.31
C GLU A 25 -5.53 6.24 7.88
N ASP A 26 -4.32 6.56 7.43
CA ASP A 26 -3.90 7.13 6.16
C ASP A 26 -3.17 6.09 5.30
N MET A 27 -3.85 4.99 4.93
CA MET A 27 -3.25 3.95 4.09
C MET A 27 -3.06 4.48 2.66
N ASP A 28 -1.81 4.70 2.26
CA ASP A 28 -1.45 5.26 0.95
C ASP A 28 -1.30 4.19 -0.13
N ASP A 29 -0.98 2.95 0.22
CA ASP A 29 -0.69 1.87 -0.72
C ASP A 29 -1.51 0.60 -0.48
N ALA A 30 -1.97 -0.01 -1.57
CA ALA A 30 -2.62 -1.31 -1.59
C ALA A 30 -1.95 -2.22 -2.62
N LEU A 31 -1.91 -3.52 -2.32
CA LEU A 31 -1.19 -4.51 -3.10
C LEU A 31 -2.13 -5.60 -3.60
N PHE A 32 -1.92 -6.01 -4.84
CA PHE A 32 -2.54 -7.20 -5.41
C PHE A 32 -1.47 -8.01 -6.16
N ALA A 33 -1.41 -9.30 -5.89
CA ALA A 33 -0.48 -10.23 -6.51
C ALA A 33 -1.22 -11.34 -7.27
N LYS A 34 -0.61 -11.79 -8.38
CA LYS A 34 -1.14 -12.87 -9.20
C LYS A 34 0.00 -13.73 -9.75
N ALA A 35 -0.13 -15.05 -9.65
CA ALA A 35 0.78 -15.97 -10.33
C ALA A 35 0.53 -15.95 -11.85
N LEU A 36 1.62 -15.95 -12.62
CA LEU A 36 1.63 -16.05 -14.07
C LEU A 36 2.31 -17.38 -14.50
N PRO A 37 2.16 -17.79 -15.77
CA PRO A 37 2.95 -18.90 -16.33
C PRO A 37 4.46 -18.67 -16.21
N ASP A 38 5.24 -19.73 -16.42
CA ASP A 38 6.72 -19.69 -16.44
C ASP A 38 7.36 -19.20 -15.14
N ASP A 39 6.73 -19.53 -14.00
CA ASP A 39 7.18 -19.14 -12.66
C ASP A 39 7.33 -17.62 -12.50
N LYS A 40 6.49 -16.84 -13.18
CA LYS A 40 6.45 -15.38 -13.06
C LYS A 40 5.38 -14.94 -12.06
N LEU A 41 5.59 -13.78 -11.44
CA LEU A 41 4.62 -13.15 -10.56
C LEU A 41 4.25 -11.78 -11.11
N GLN A 42 2.97 -11.42 -11.08
CA GLN A 42 2.51 -10.07 -11.35
C GLN A 42 2.21 -9.38 -10.02
N LEU A 43 2.69 -8.15 -9.88
CA LEU A 43 2.34 -7.25 -8.79
C LEU A 43 1.62 -6.04 -9.37
N ILE A 44 0.50 -5.65 -8.75
CA ILE A 44 -0.09 -4.34 -8.92
C ILE A 44 0.07 -3.60 -7.59
N VAL A 45 0.77 -2.47 -7.63
CA VAL A 45 0.85 -1.50 -6.54
C VAL A 45 -0.13 -0.38 -6.86
N ALA A 46 -1.17 -0.23 -6.04
CA ALA A 46 -2.17 0.82 -6.17
C ALA A 46 -1.94 1.88 -5.09
N ILE A 47 -1.65 3.11 -5.51
CA ILE A 47 -1.37 4.23 -4.62
C ILE A 47 -2.56 5.19 -4.60
N ALA A 48 -2.92 5.67 -3.41
CA ALA A 48 -3.92 6.70 -3.22
C ALA A 48 -3.67 7.91 -4.14
N ASP A 49 -4.74 8.46 -4.71
CA ASP A 49 -4.68 9.57 -5.66
C ASP A 49 -5.24 10.88 -5.05
N PRO A 50 -4.49 11.56 -4.15
CA PRO A 50 -4.91 12.86 -3.63
C PRO A 50 -4.94 13.94 -4.72
N THR A 51 -4.22 13.74 -5.84
CA THR A 51 -4.22 14.68 -6.97
C THR A 51 -5.57 14.71 -7.70
N ALA A 52 -6.36 13.64 -7.61
CA ALA A 52 -7.76 13.63 -8.02
C ALA A 52 -8.65 14.58 -7.19
N TRP A 53 -8.15 15.15 -6.09
CA TRP A 53 -8.86 16.12 -5.27
C TRP A 53 -8.16 17.49 -5.22
N ILE A 54 -6.85 17.50 -5.46
CA ILE A 54 -5.98 18.67 -5.29
C ILE A 54 -5.36 19.04 -6.63
N ALA A 55 -6.01 19.95 -7.35
CA ALA A 55 -5.46 20.52 -8.58
C ALA A 55 -4.15 21.26 -8.30
N GLU A 56 -3.20 21.19 -9.23
CA GLU A 56 -1.98 21.98 -9.20
C GLU A 56 -2.29 23.49 -9.10
N GLY A 57 -1.56 24.22 -8.26
CA GLY A 57 -1.72 25.66 -8.07
C GLY A 57 -2.93 26.07 -7.22
N SER A 58 -3.78 25.11 -6.81
CA SER A 58 -4.91 25.35 -5.90
C SER A 58 -4.45 25.82 -4.51
N LYS A 59 -5.41 26.27 -3.69
CA LYS A 59 -5.12 26.63 -2.28
C LYS A 59 -4.62 25.43 -1.48
N LEU A 60 -5.16 24.24 -1.74
CA LEU A 60 -4.76 23.00 -1.09
C LEU A 60 -3.35 22.60 -1.52
N ASP A 61 -3.03 22.64 -2.81
CA ASP A 61 -1.66 22.37 -3.32
C ASP A 61 -0.64 23.30 -2.65
N LYS A 62 -0.89 24.62 -2.66
CA LYS A 62 0.02 25.59 -2.03
C LYS A 62 0.22 25.33 -0.54
N ALA A 63 -0.84 24.93 0.18
CA ALA A 63 -0.75 24.61 1.60
C ALA A 63 0.04 23.31 1.84
N ALA A 64 -0.23 22.26 1.06
CA ALA A 64 0.49 20.99 1.12
C ALA A 64 1.99 21.19 0.82
N LYS A 65 2.31 21.98 -0.21
CA LYS A 65 3.68 22.34 -0.63
C LYS A 65 4.48 23.05 0.47
N ILE A 66 3.83 23.88 1.28
CA ILE A 66 4.48 24.55 2.42
C ILE A 66 4.80 23.57 3.54
N ARG A 67 3.90 22.60 3.81
CA ARG A 67 4.09 21.59 4.87
C ARG A 67 5.08 20.49 4.46
N ALA A 68 5.07 20.13 3.17
CA ALA A 68 5.88 19.11 2.49
C ALA A 68 5.70 17.66 2.96
N PHE A 69 5.43 17.40 4.24
CA PHE A 69 5.23 16.07 4.80
C PHE A 69 4.25 16.10 5.98
N THR A 70 3.66 14.94 6.29
CA THR A 70 2.99 14.72 7.58
C THR A 70 4.05 14.58 8.66
N ASN A 71 3.89 15.27 9.79
CA ASN A 71 4.80 15.14 10.92
C ASN A 71 4.26 14.10 11.91
N TYR A 72 4.93 12.95 12.02
CA TYR A 72 4.57 11.86 12.92
C TYR A 72 5.26 12.05 14.27
N LEU A 73 4.48 12.25 15.33
CA LEU A 73 4.93 12.42 16.70
C LEU A 73 4.42 11.25 17.56
N PRO A 74 5.02 10.99 18.74
CA PRO A 74 4.49 9.98 19.66
C PRO A 74 2.99 10.21 19.95
N GLY A 75 2.16 9.28 19.50
CA GLY A 75 0.72 9.24 19.74
C GLY A 75 -0.18 10.02 18.77
N PHE A 76 0.35 10.91 17.93
CA PHE A 76 -0.47 11.65 16.94
C PHE A 76 0.36 12.19 15.77
N ASN A 77 -0.31 12.61 14.71
CA ASN A 77 0.30 13.22 13.52
C ASN A 77 -0.26 14.63 13.26
N ILE A 78 0.59 15.49 12.68
CA ILE A 78 0.19 16.77 12.08
C ILE A 78 0.12 16.55 10.56
N PRO A 79 -1.08 16.36 9.97
CA PRO A 79 -1.20 15.90 8.60
C PRO A 79 -0.79 16.98 7.59
N MET A 80 -0.16 16.56 6.49
CA MET A 80 0.14 17.42 5.35
C MET A 80 -1.13 17.96 4.70
N LEU A 81 -2.12 17.08 4.52
CA LEU A 81 -3.40 17.38 3.90
C LEU A 81 -4.49 17.60 4.97
N PRO A 82 -5.66 18.17 4.60
CA PRO A 82 -6.85 18.10 5.45
C PRO A 82 -7.15 16.66 5.86
N ARG A 83 -7.53 16.45 7.13
CA ARG A 83 -7.74 15.10 7.69
C ARG A 83 -8.83 14.31 6.98
N GLU A 84 -9.87 14.99 6.50
CA GLU A 84 -10.94 14.40 5.67
C GLU A 84 -10.41 13.83 4.34
N LEU A 85 -9.30 14.35 3.81
CA LEU A 85 -8.66 13.80 2.63
C LEU A 85 -7.68 12.69 2.99
N SER A 86 -6.74 12.95 3.91
CA SER A 86 -5.68 11.98 4.25
C SER A 86 -6.24 10.73 4.92
N ASP A 87 -7.02 10.91 5.97
CA ASP A 87 -7.46 9.83 6.85
C ASP A 87 -8.81 9.29 6.38
N ASP A 88 -9.33 9.66 5.20
CA ASP A 88 -10.62 9.14 4.70
C ASP A 88 -10.74 9.02 3.19
N LEU A 89 -10.94 10.13 2.48
CA LEU A 89 -11.26 10.08 1.05
C LEU A 89 -10.13 9.53 0.18
N CYS A 90 -8.87 9.71 0.59
CA CYS A 90 -7.70 9.17 -0.10
C CYS A 90 -7.23 7.85 0.51
N SER A 91 -7.41 7.67 1.82
CA SER A 91 -7.04 6.43 2.52
C SER A 91 -7.73 5.22 1.88
N LEU A 92 -6.94 4.19 1.57
CA LEU A 92 -7.38 2.97 0.90
C LEU A 92 -8.10 2.02 1.86
N ARG A 93 -9.20 2.51 2.45
CA ARG A 93 -10.01 1.79 3.43
C ARG A 93 -10.55 0.47 2.88
N ALA A 94 -10.59 -0.53 3.76
CA ALA A 94 -11.21 -1.81 3.46
C ALA A 94 -12.70 -1.63 3.16
N ASN A 95 -13.16 -2.35 2.14
CA ASN A 95 -14.54 -2.41 1.64
C ASN A 95 -15.09 -1.06 1.17
N GLU A 96 -14.21 -0.13 0.80
CA GLU A 96 -14.60 1.13 0.20
C GLU A 96 -13.92 1.34 -1.16
N VAL A 97 -14.69 1.86 -2.10
CA VAL A 97 -14.21 2.15 -3.45
C VAL A 97 -13.33 3.41 -3.42
N ARG A 98 -12.12 3.32 -3.96
CA ARG A 98 -11.13 4.41 -3.96
C ARG A 98 -10.44 4.59 -5.31
N PRO A 99 -10.24 5.86 -5.76
CA PRO A 99 -9.42 6.15 -6.92
C PRO A 99 -7.94 5.96 -6.59
N VAL A 100 -7.20 5.34 -7.50
CA VAL A 100 -5.77 5.07 -7.34
C VAL A 100 -5.00 5.38 -8.62
N LEU A 101 -3.72 5.64 -8.45
CA LEU A 101 -2.69 5.55 -9.48
C LEU A 101 -1.99 4.22 -9.29
N ALA A 102 -2.06 3.34 -10.29
CA ALA A 102 -1.55 1.98 -10.19
C ALA A 102 -0.32 1.76 -11.06
N CYS A 103 0.58 0.90 -10.59
CA CYS A 103 1.71 0.37 -11.33
C CYS A 103 1.60 -1.15 -11.39
N ARG A 104 1.49 -1.70 -12.60
CA ARG A 104 1.49 -3.14 -12.87
C ARG A 104 2.87 -3.54 -13.39
N MET A 105 3.46 -4.53 -12.73
CA MET A 105 4.78 -5.04 -13.08
C MET A 105 4.82 -6.56 -13.05
N THR A 106 5.63 -7.15 -13.93
CA THR A 106 5.94 -8.58 -13.92
C THR A 106 7.31 -8.79 -13.31
N LEU A 107 7.39 -9.74 -12.37
CA LEU A 107 8.62 -10.21 -11.76
C LEU A 107 8.99 -11.56 -12.35
N SER A 108 10.23 -11.65 -12.83
CA SER A 108 10.85 -12.90 -13.24
C SER A 108 11.14 -13.81 -12.03
N ALA A 109 11.52 -15.07 -12.29
CA ALA A 109 11.86 -16.04 -11.24
C ALA A 109 13.01 -15.57 -10.32
N ASP A 110 13.97 -14.83 -10.86
CA ASP A 110 15.10 -14.24 -10.11
C ASP A 110 14.78 -12.91 -9.42
N GLY A 111 13.51 -12.47 -9.48
CA GLY A 111 13.04 -11.22 -8.91
C GLY A 111 13.32 -9.98 -9.75
N THR A 112 13.89 -10.11 -10.96
CA THR A 112 14.02 -8.98 -11.89
C THR A 112 12.65 -8.42 -12.28
N ILE A 113 12.53 -7.09 -12.32
CA ILE A 113 11.32 -6.42 -12.85
C ILE A 113 11.47 -6.36 -14.37
N GLU A 114 10.51 -6.96 -15.09
CA GLU A 114 10.51 -6.99 -16.55
C GLU A 114 10.12 -5.63 -17.16
N ASP A 115 10.49 -5.40 -18.44
CA ASP A 115 10.35 -4.10 -19.11
C ASP A 115 8.90 -3.68 -19.40
N ASN A 116 7.93 -4.59 -19.26
CA ASN A 116 6.52 -4.37 -19.55
C ASN A 116 5.76 -3.64 -18.43
N ILE A 117 6.41 -2.69 -17.76
CA ILE A 117 5.83 -1.88 -16.69
C ILE A 117 4.71 -1.01 -17.25
N GLU A 118 3.58 -0.97 -16.56
CA GLU A 118 2.42 -0.18 -16.96
C GLU A 118 1.92 0.69 -15.81
N PHE A 119 1.86 1.99 -16.04
CA PHE A 119 1.23 2.96 -15.15
C PHE A 119 -0.13 3.35 -15.70
N PHE A 120 -1.16 3.28 -14.85
CA PHE A 120 -2.53 3.58 -15.25
C PHE A 120 -3.35 4.09 -14.08
N ALA A 121 -4.37 4.89 -14.36
CA ALA A 121 -5.34 5.28 -13.36
C ALA A 121 -6.35 4.13 -13.18
N ALA A 122 -6.76 3.87 -11.94
CA ALA A 122 -7.71 2.83 -11.64
C ALA A 122 -8.64 3.21 -10.49
N THR A 123 -9.60 2.33 -10.24
CA THR A 123 -10.47 2.33 -9.08
C THR A 123 -10.40 0.95 -8.44
N ILE A 124 -10.12 0.88 -7.13
CA ILE A 124 -10.05 -0.37 -6.38
C ILE A 124 -11.07 -0.37 -5.25
N GLU A 125 -11.30 -1.54 -4.67
CA GLU A 125 -11.91 -1.70 -3.36
C GLU A 125 -11.03 -2.67 -2.57
N SER A 126 -10.31 -2.17 -1.56
CA SER A 126 -9.48 -3.04 -0.72
C SER A 126 -10.37 -4.04 0.00
N LYS A 127 -9.99 -5.32 0.01
CA LYS A 127 -10.78 -6.39 0.64
C LYS A 127 -10.42 -6.59 2.10
N ALA A 128 -9.21 -6.21 2.52
CA ALA A 128 -8.77 -6.31 3.90
C ALA A 128 -7.74 -5.23 4.28
N LYS A 129 -7.88 -4.69 5.50
CA LYS A 129 -6.85 -3.92 6.20
C LYS A 129 -6.08 -4.87 7.12
N LEU A 130 -4.88 -5.25 6.70
CA LEU A 130 -4.03 -6.19 7.43
C LEU A 130 -3.05 -5.43 8.34
N VAL A 131 -2.66 -6.07 9.45
CA VAL A 131 -1.68 -5.50 10.39
C VAL A 131 -0.36 -6.25 10.27
N TYR A 132 0.77 -5.53 10.23
CA TYR A 132 2.10 -6.13 10.09
C TYR A 132 2.36 -7.30 11.05
N ASP A 133 2.13 -7.09 12.35
CA ASP A 133 2.38 -8.11 13.38
C ASP A 133 1.55 -9.37 13.12
N GLN A 134 0.28 -9.21 12.76
CA GLN A 134 -0.63 -10.32 12.48
C GLN A 134 -0.24 -11.11 11.23
N VAL A 135 0.17 -10.41 10.17
CA VAL A 135 0.63 -11.06 8.93
C VAL A 135 1.95 -11.81 9.18
N SER A 136 2.85 -11.22 9.96
CA SER A 136 4.13 -11.82 10.31
C SER A 136 3.93 -13.08 11.14
N ASP A 137 3.14 -12.98 12.21
CA ASP A 137 2.78 -14.11 13.07
C ASP A 137 2.16 -15.26 12.24
N TRP A 138 1.22 -14.93 11.35
CA TRP A 138 0.58 -15.94 10.50
C TRP A 138 1.56 -16.64 9.54
N LEU A 139 2.47 -15.90 8.89
CA LEU A 139 3.51 -16.48 8.04
C LEU A 139 4.49 -17.36 8.83
N GLU A 140 4.73 -17.02 10.10
CA GLU A 140 5.58 -17.77 11.03
C GLU A 140 4.85 -18.94 11.72
N ASN A 141 3.55 -19.10 11.49
CA ASN A 141 2.66 -20.09 12.12
C ASN A 141 2.59 -19.90 13.66
N THR A 142 2.55 -18.65 14.10
CA THR A 142 2.38 -18.22 15.49
C THR A 142 1.13 -17.34 15.63
N GLY A 143 0.74 -17.04 16.86
CA GLY A 143 -0.41 -16.19 17.15
C GLY A 143 -1.78 -16.82 16.87
N ASP A 144 -2.83 -16.04 17.10
CA ASP A 144 -4.24 -16.48 16.98
C ASP A 144 -4.94 -15.90 15.73
N TRP A 145 -4.33 -14.92 15.07
CA TRP A 145 -4.92 -14.27 13.90
C TRP A 145 -4.70 -15.13 12.64
N GLN A 146 -5.71 -15.14 11.78
CA GLN A 146 -5.62 -15.75 10.46
C GLN A 146 -6.36 -14.87 9.44
N PRO A 147 -5.97 -14.91 8.15
CA PRO A 147 -6.73 -14.27 7.08
C PRO A 147 -8.19 -14.72 7.11
N GLU A 148 -9.10 -13.76 6.93
CA GLU A 148 -10.55 -13.99 7.00
C GLU A 148 -11.11 -14.82 5.83
N SER A 149 -10.33 -14.98 4.76
CA SER A 149 -10.67 -15.82 3.62
C SER A 149 -9.41 -16.41 2.97
N GLU A 150 -9.59 -17.50 2.23
CA GLU A 150 -8.50 -18.11 1.46
C GLU A 150 -7.96 -17.18 0.36
N ALA A 151 -8.81 -16.30 -0.20
CA ALA A 151 -8.38 -15.32 -1.19
C ALA A 151 -7.34 -14.35 -0.61
N ILE A 152 -7.58 -13.85 0.61
CA ILE A 152 -6.64 -12.98 1.33
C ILE A 152 -5.39 -13.75 1.77
N ALA A 153 -5.55 -14.99 2.23
CA ALA A 153 -4.42 -15.86 2.55
C ALA A 153 -3.48 -16.05 1.36
N GLU A 154 -4.04 -16.29 0.18
CA GLU A 154 -3.27 -16.46 -1.05
C GLU A 154 -2.56 -15.16 -1.46
N GLN A 155 -3.22 -14.00 -1.32
CA GLN A 155 -2.58 -12.70 -1.54
C GLN A 155 -1.35 -12.52 -0.65
N VAL A 156 -1.46 -12.80 0.65
CA VAL A 156 -0.33 -12.70 1.59
C VAL A 156 0.81 -13.64 1.20
N ARG A 157 0.52 -14.90 0.82
CA ARG A 157 1.55 -15.86 0.37
C ARG A 157 2.25 -15.41 -0.91
N LEU A 158 1.51 -14.92 -1.89
CA LEU A 158 2.10 -14.40 -3.14
C LEU A 158 2.95 -13.15 -2.88
N LEU A 159 2.50 -12.25 -2.01
CA LEU A 159 3.28 -11.08 -1.61
C LEU A 159 4.55 -11.48 -0.85
N ALA A 160 4.51 -12.52 -0.02
CA ALA A 160 5.70 -13.07 0.63
C ALA A 160 6.70 -13.66 -0.39
N GLN A 161 6.21 -14.35 -1.44
CA GLN A 161 7.07 -14.83 -2.53
C GLN A 161 7.69 -13.68 -3.32
N ILE A 162 6.92 -12.62 -3.61
CA ILE A 162 7.43 -11.39 -4.23
C ILE A 162 8.53 -10.76 -3.36
N CYS A 163 8.28 -10.65 -2.05
CA CYS A 163 9.24 -10.12 -1.09
C CYS A 163 10.55 -10.91 -1.11
N GLN A 164 10.47 -12.24 -1.06
CA GLN A 164 11.63 -13.13 -1.14
C GLN A 164 12.44 -12.89 -2.42
N ARG A 165 11.79 -12.93 -3.58
CA ARG A 165 12.45 -12.73 -4.89
C ARG A 165 13.08 -11.35 -5.00
N ARG A 166 12.39 -10.29 -4.56
CA ARG A 166 12.94 -8.93 -4.57
C ARG A 166 14.10 -8.78 -3.57
N GLY A 167 14.04 -9.46 -2.43
CA GLY A 167 15.13 -9.55 -1.46
C GLY A 167 16.39 -10.18 -2.06
N GLU A 168 16.24 -11.34 -2.70
CA GLU A 168 17.33 -12.04 -3.41
C GLU A 168 17.91 -11.20 -4.54
N TRP A 169 17.05 -10.63 -5.40
CA TRP A 169 17.49 -9.76 -6.48
C TRP A 169 18.30 -8.56 -5.95
N ARG A 170 17.81 -7.90 -4.90
CA ARG A 170 18.51 -6.75 -4.28
C ARG A 170 19.83 -7.17 -3.64
N HIS A 171 19.89 -8.35 -3.02
CA HIS A 171 21.14 -8.88 -2.46
C HIS A 171 22.19 -9.11 -3.57
N ASN A 172 21.76 -9.61 -4.72
CA ASN A 172 22.66 -9.97 -5.83
C ASN A 172 23.06 -8.78 -6.71
N HIS A 173 22.22 -7.74 -6.81
CA HIS A 173 22.40 -6.65 -7.77
C HIS A 173 22.41 -5.25 -7.15
N ALA A 174 22.15 -5.11 -5.85
CA ALA A 174 22.03 -3.84 -5.17
C ALA A 174 22.56 -3.91 -3.72
N LEU A 175 22.16 -2.93 -2.90
CA LEU A 175 22.47 -2.89 -1.47
C LEU A 175 21.24 -3.29 -0.65
N VAL A 176 21.46 -4.20 0.31
CA VAL A 176 20.50 -4.55 1.35
C VAL A 176 21.05 -4.02 2.67
N PHE A 177 20.38 -3.00 3.21
CA PHE A 177 20.77 -2.41 4.48
C PHE A 177 20.32 -3.32 5.64
N LYS A 178 21.07 -3.32 6.74
CA LYS A 178 20.64 -3.99 7.96
C LYS A 178 19.78 -3.04 8.77
N ASP A 179 18.50 -3.36 8.89
CA ASP A 179 17.56 -2.55 9.65
C ASP A 179 17.75 -2.67 11.16
N ARG A 180 17.19 -1.70 11.88
CA ARG A 180 17.15 -1.65 13.34
C ARG A 180 15.67 -1.60 13.75
N PRO A 181 15.33 -2.10 14.94
CA PRO A 181 13.94 -2.04 15.40
C PRO A 181 13.50 -0.59 15.59
N ASP A 182 12.23 -0.34 15.26
CA ASP A 182 11.53 0.89 15.61
C ASP A 182 11.04 0.85 17.07
N TYR A 183 10.81 2.03 17.65
CA TYR A 183 10.27 2.18 19.00
C TYR A 183 8.92 2.89 18.98
N ARG A 184 7.87 2.20 19.45
CA ARG A 184 6.51 2.75 19.55
C ARG A 184 6.17 3.14 21.00
N PHE A 185 5.71 4.38 21.19
CA PHE A 185 5.26 4.87 22.49
C PHE A 185 3.78 4.54 22.72
N ILE A 186 3.47 3.88 23.83
CA ILE A 186 2.09 3.63 24.28
C ILE A 186 1.73 4.71 25.30
N LEU A 187 0.80 5.60 24.94
CA LEU A 187 0.43 6.75 25.76
C LEU A 187 -0.92 6.51 26.46
N GLY A 188 -1.01 6.92 27.73
CA GLY A 188 -2.27 6.95 28.48
C GLY A 188 -3.18 8.10 28.08
N GLU A 189 -4.33 8.23 28.74
CA GLU A 189 -5.39 9.20 28.39
C GLU A 189 -5.00 10.68 28.58
N LYS A 190 -4.10 10.99 29.52
CA LYS A 190 -3.69 12.37 29.86
C LYS A 190 -2.52 12.87 29.02
N ARG A 191 -2.56 12.62 27.71
CA ARG A 191 -1.50 13.03 26.76
C ARG A 191 -1.11 14.49 26.91
#